data_AF-B7BG90-F1
#
_entry.id   AF-B7BG90-F1
#
_cell.length_a   1.000
_cell.length_b   1.000
_cell.length_c   1.000
_cell.angle_alpha   90.00
_cell.angle_beta   90.00
_cell.angle_gamma   90.00
#
_symmetry.space_group_name_H-M   'P 1'
#
loop_
_entity.id
_entity.type
_entity.pdbx_description
1 polymer ?
#
loop_
_entity_poly.entity_id
_entity_poly.type
_entity_poly.pdbx_seq_one_letter_code
_entity_poly.pdbx_strand_id
1 'polypeptide(L)'
;MEDEKILIRNASQVVTCSGFEAKKGKAMSDVGVIEDGAVAVSNGIITHVGPTEEVLRQVNVEDYLEVNANGRALLPGFVDSHTHFVFGGYREEEFSWRMKGDSY
;
A
#
# COMPACT_ATOMS: atom_id res chain seq x y z
N MET A 1 -19.30 8.31 -9.53
CA MET A 1 -18.13 7.45 -9.22
C MET A 1 -17.76 6.56 -10.42
N GLU A 2 -18.37 6.79 -11.59
CA GLU A 2 -17.89 6.26 -12.88
C GLU A 2 -16.85 7.24 -13.43
N ASP A 3 -15.76 6.72 -14.01
CA ASP A 3 -14.69 7.44 -14.71
C ASP A 3 -13.69 8.26 -13.89
N GLU A 4 -13.33 7.83 -12.67
CA GLU A 4 -12.23 8.47 -11.94
C GLU A 4 -10.87 7.93 -12.41
N LYS A 5 -10.17 8.76 -13.19
CA LYS A 5 -8.79 8.56 -13.62
C LYS A 5 -7.86 9.37 -12.72
N ILE A 6 -6.85 8.75 -12.12
CA ILE A 6 -5.88 9.41 -11.22
C ILE A 6 -4.46 9.15 -11.71
N LEU A 7 -3.65 10.20 -11.81
CA LEU A 7 -2.22 10.09 -12.11
C LEU A 7 -1.42 10.61 -10.93
N ILE A 8 -0.72 9.70 -10.25
CA ILE A 8 0.23 10.03 -9.19
C ILE A 8 1.62 10.06 -9.82
N ARG A 9 2.35 11.17 -9.77
CA ARG A 9 3.66 11.30 -10.45
C ARG A 9 4.73 12.01 -9.62
N ASN A 10 5.98 11.85 -10.04
CA ASN A 10 7.17 12.38 -9.38
C ASN A 10 7.35 11.86 -7.94
N ALA A 11 6.86 10.66 -7.63
CA ALA A 11 7.18 10.05 -6.35
C ALA A 11 8.69 9.78 -6.33
N SER A 12 9.39 10.18 -5.26
CA SER A 12 10.82 9.91 -5.12
C SER A 12 11.10 8.43 -5.30
N GLN A 13 10.24 7.59 -4.73
CA GLN A 13 10.25 6.14 -4.95
C GLN A 13 8.82 5.61 -5.07
N VAL A 14 8.59 4.72 -6.04
CA VAL A 14 7.42 3.84 -6.09
C VAL A 14 7.89 2.43 -5.75
N VAL A 15 7.27 1.81 -4.76
CA VAL A 15 7.54 0.42 -4.39
C VAL A 15 6.39 -0.44 -4.90
N THR A 16 6.71 -1.51 -5.62
CA THR A 16 5.69 -2.36 -6.27
C THR A 16 5.41 -3.65 -5.52
N CYS A 17 6.40 -4.19 -4.81
CA CYS A 17 6.37 -5.54 -4.25
C CYS A 17 5.93 -6.59 -5.29
N SER A 18 6.25 -6.36 -6.57
CA SER A 18 5.74 -7.18 -7.68
C SER A 18 6.20 -8.64 -7.60
N GLY A 19 5.33 -9.53 -8.08
CA GLY A 19 5.52 -10.98 -8.06
C GLY A 19 4.22 -11.72 -7.79
N PHE A 20 4.22 -13.03 -8.05
CA PHE A 20 3.06 -13.92 -7.84
C PHE A 20 3.30 -14.95 -6.73
N GLU A 21 4.42 -14.82 -6.00
CA GLU A 21 4.84 -15.74 -4.95
C GLU A 21 5.29 -14.98 -3.71
N ALA A 22 5.15 -15.63 -2.54
CA ALA A 22 5.62 -15.07 -1.29
C ALA A 22 7.15 -14.98 -1.27
N LYS A 23 7.68 -13.76 -1.13
CA LYS A 23 9.12 -13.53 -0.95
C LYS A 23 9.55 -14.00 0.45
N LYS A 24 10.64 -14.77 0.53
CA LYS A 24 11.19 -15.38 1.77
C LYS A 24 12.69 -15.16 1.90
N GLY A 25 13.19 -15.04 3.12
CA GLY A 25 14.63 -14.90 3.39
C GLY A 25 15.22 -13.69 2.65
N LYS A 26 16.33 -13.88 1.93
CA LYS A 26 16.98 -12.81 1.15
C LYS A 26 16.08 -12.18 0.09
N ALA A 27 15.08 -12.89 -0.42
CA ALA A 27 14.16 -12.31 -1.41
C ALA A 27 13.28 -11.19 -0.82
N MET A 28 13.14 -11.11 0.51
CA MET A 28 12.34 -10.05 1.14
C MET A 28 12.94 -8.64 0.96
N SER A 29 14.24 -8.52 0.66
CA SER A 29 14.86 -7.22 0.37
C SER A 29 14.60 -6.74 -1.06
N ASP A 30 14.15 -7.63 -1.95
CA ASP A 30 13.73 -7.25 -3.30
C ASP A 30 12.28 -6.76 -3.25
N VAL A 31 12.08 -5.46 -3.04
CA VAL A 31 10.75 -4.84 -2.97
C VAL A 31 10.30 -4.18 -4.28
N GLY A 32 11.14 -4.21 -5.32
CA GLY A 32 10.85 -3.60 -6.62
C GLY A 32 10.67 -2.08 -6.54
N VAL A 33 11.75 -1.37 -6.24
CA VAL A 33 11.82 0.11 -6.16
C VAL A 33 11.99 0.71 -7.56
N ILE A 34 11.21 1.74 -7.86
CA ILE A 34 11.33 2.59 -9.03
C ILE A 34 11.62 4.01 -8.55
N GLU A 35 12.78 4.56 -8.90
CA GLU A 35 13.14 5.95 -8.61
C GLU A 35 12.41 6.90 -9.56
N ASP A 36 11.99 8.07 -9.07
CA ASP A 36 11.19 9.05 -9.83
C ASP A 36 10.03 8.36 -10.57
N GLY A 37 9.12 7.77 -9.81
CA GLY A 37 8.08 6.91 -10.34
C GLY A 37 6.70 7.58 -10.40
N ALA A 38 5.86 7.01 -11.26
CA ALA A 38 4.46 7.36 -11.41
C ALA A 38 3.56 6.13 -11.47
N VAL A 39 2.29 6.32 -11.12
CA VAL A 39 1.21 5.33 -11.19
C VAL A 39 -0.01 5.98 -11.80
N ALA A 40 -0.52 5.40 -12.88
CA ALA A 40 -1.79 5.77 -13.49
C ALA A 40 -2.88 4.77 -13.06
N VAL A 41 -4.03 5.29 -12.66
CA VAL A 41 -5.19 4.52 -12.20
C VAL A 41 -6.39 4.94 -13.04
N SER A 42 -7.18 3.97 -13.48
CA SER A 42 -8.47 4.21 -14.16
C SER A 42 -9.50 3.27 -13.59
N ASN A 43 -10.65 3.81 -13.15
CA ASN A 43 -11.76 3.01 -12.61
C ASN A 43 -11.31 2.10 -11.44
N GLY A 44 -10.46 2.64 -10.55
CA GLY A 44 -9.92 1.92 -9.39
C GLY A 44 -8.87 0.85 -9.71
N ILE A 45 -8.45 0.70 -10.97
CA ILE A 45 -7.44 -0.27 -11.42
C ILE A 45 -6.17 0.47 -11.83
N ILE A 46 -5.01 -0.01 -11.37
CA ILE A 46 -3.72 0.47 -11.84
C ILE A 46 -3.57 0.05 -13.31
N THR A 47 -3.48 1.04 -14.20
CA THR A 47 -3.26 0.79 -15.62
C THR A 47 -1.77 0.75 -15.93
N HIS A 48 -0.99 1.70 -15.42
CA HIS A 48 0.44 1.83 -15.68
C HIS A 48 1.22 2.14 -14.39
N VAL A 49 2.44 1.63 -14.31
CA VAL A 49 3.41 1.90 -13.24
C VAL A 49 4.81 1.89 -13.85
N GLY A 50 5.65 2.85 -13.49
CA GLY A 50 6.98 2.99 -14.08
C GLY A 50 7.66 4.29 -13.68
N PRO A 51 8.86 4.57 -14.23
CA PRO A 51 9.45 5.89 -14.17
C PRO A 51 8.47 6.95 -14.68
N THR A 52 8.45 8.13 -14.08
CA THR A 52 7.51 9.21 -14.37
C THR A 52 7.44 9.49 -15.87
N GLU A 53 8.60 9.71 -16.49
CA GLU A 53 8.68 10.03 -17.92
C GLU A 53 8.14 8.92 -18.83
N GLU A 54 8.26 7.65 -18.44
CA GLU A 54 7.74 6.54 -19.22
C GLU A 54 6.21 6.48 -19.15
N VAL A 55 5.66 6.65 -17.95
CA VAL A 55 4.19 6.68 -17.73
C VAL A 55 3.57 7.87 -18.47
N LEU A 56 4.20 9.05 -18.42
CA LEU A 56 3.71 10.25 -19.11
C LEU A 56 3.68 10.10 -20.64
N ARG A 57 4.49 9.22 -21.23
CA ARG A 57 4.44 8.93 -22.68
C ARG A 57 3.32 7.96 -23.06
N GLN A 58 2.77 7.24 -22.08
CA GLN A 58 1.76 6.20 -22.30
C GLN A 58 0.33 6.69 -22.06
N VAL A 59 0.17 7.83 -21.38
CA VAL A 59 -1.13 8.41 -21.03
C VAL A 59 -1.29 9.83 -21.54
N ASN A 60 -2.53 10.24 -21.81
CA ASN A 60 -2.89 11.63 -22.01
C ASN A 60 -3.15 12.26 -20.64
N VAL A 61 -2.27 13.16 -20.16
CA VAL A 61 -2.29 13.66 -18.78
C VAL A 61 -3.59 14.42 -18.47
N GLU A 62 -4.13 15.12 -19.46
CA GLU A 62 -5.35 15.91 -19.38
C GLU A 62 -6.60 15.09 -19.04
N ASP A 63 -6.53 13.76 -19.22
CA ASP A 63 -7.61 12.84 -18.85
C ASP A 63 -7.65 12.51 -17.35
N TYR A 64 -6.61 12.87 -16.58
CA TYR A 64 -6.40 12.39 -15.22
C TYR A 64 -6.49 13.51 -14.18
N LEU A 65 -7.02 13.18 -13.00
CA LEU A 65 -6.79 13.95 -11.80
C LEU A 65 -5.34 13.75 -11.34
N GLU A 66 -4.54 14.80 -11.37
CA GLU A 66 -3.12 14.74 -11.04
C GLU A 66 -2.83 14.86 -9.54
N VAL A 67 -1.91 14.03 -9.05
CA VAL A 67 -1.32 14.11 -7.71
C VAL A 67 0.19 14.15 -7.84
N ASN A 68 0.80 15.29 -7.47
CA ASN A 68 2.26 15.41 -7.42
C ASN A 68 2.80 14.87 -6.08
N ALA A 69 3.63 13.83 -6.15
CA ALA A 69 4.19 13.11 -5.03
C ALA A 69 5.68 13.43 -4.76
N ASN A 70 6.18 14.57 -5.26
CA ASN A 70 7.55 15.03 -5.02
C ASN A 70 7.98 14.91 -3.55
N GLY A 71 9.14 14.29 -3.33
CA GLY A 71 9.73 14.09 -2.00
C GLY A 71 9.03 13.02 -1.15
N ARG A 72 8.11 12.24 -1.72
CA ARG A 72 7.35 11.18 -1.03
C ARG A 72 7.62 9.82 -1.65
N ALA A 73 7.41 8.78 -0.86
CA ALA A 73 7.35 7.41 -1.34
C ALA A 73 5.89 7.01 -1.58
N LEU A 74 5.63 6.31 -2.68
CA LEU A 74 4.36 5.67 -2.98
C LEU A 74 4.51 4.16 -2.74
N LEU A 75 3.72 3.65 -1.81
CA LEU A 75 3.74 2.24 -1.40
C LEU A 75 2.38 1.59 -1.69
N PRO A 76 2.31 0.27 -1.87
CA PRO A 76 1.04 -0.44 -1.84
C PRO A 76 0.40 -0.27 -0.45
N GLY A 77 -0.93 -0.34 -0.39
CA GLY A 77 -1.64 -0.33 0.89
C GLY A 77 -1.16 -1.49 1.78
N PHE A 78 -0.96 -1.22 3.07
CA PHE A 78 -0.57 -2.27 4.01
C PHE A 78 -1.69 -3.30 4.20
N VAL A 79 -1.30 -4.56 4.32
CA VAL A 79 -2.20 -5.68 4.59
C VAL A 79 -2.06 -6.07 6.05
N ASP A 80 -3.13 -5.89 6.82
CA ASP A 80 -3.25 -6.50 8.15
C ASP A 80 -3.74 -7.94 7.99
N SER A 81 -2.81 -8.90 8.08
CA SER A 81 -3.11 -10.32 7.87
C SER A 81 -3.87 -10.96 9.03
N HIS A 82 -3.94 -10.31 10.19
CA HIS A 82 -4.50 -10.93 11.38
C HIS A 82 -4.97 -9.90 12.39
N THR A 83 -6.29 -9.65 12.38
CA THR A 83 -6.93 -8.68 13.26
C THR A 83 -8.16 -9.29 13.93
N HIS A 84 -8.36 -8.97 15.20
CA HIS A 84 -9.58 -9.30 15.95
C HIS A 84 -10.42 -8.05 16.13
N PHE A 85 -11.01 -7.56 15.03
CA PHE A 85 -11.68 -6.25 15.01
C PHE A 85 -12.86 -6.18 15.98
N VAL A 86 -13.69 -7.22 16.02
CA VAL A 86 -14.80 -7.33 16.98
C VAL A 86 -14.29 -8.06 18.22
N PHE A 87 -14.23 -7.36 19.35
CA PHE A 87 -13.91 -7.94 20.66
C PHE A 87 -14.84 -7.37 21.75
N GLY A 88 -15.18 -8.20 22.75
CA GLY A 88 -16.17 -7.88 23.79
C GLY A 88 -15.68 -6.93 24.89
N GLY A 89 -14.74 -6.04 24.59
CA GLY A 89 -14.02 -5.23 25.57
C GLY A 89 -12.72 -5.86 26.04
N TYR A 90 -12.03 -5.16 26.93
CA TYR A 90 -10.72 -5.56 27.43
C TYR A 90 -10.86 -6.57 28.59
N ARG A 91 -9.81 -7.37 28.82
CA ARG A 91 -9.78 -8.46 29.82
C ARG A 91 -8.65 -8.28 30.84
N GLU A 92 -8.27 -7.05 31.13
CA GLU A 92 -7.20 -6.69 32.06
C GLU A 92 -7.47 -7.18 33.49
N GLU A 93 -8.73 -7.26 33.88
CA GLU A 93 -9.15 -7.70 35.22
C GLU A 93 -8.79 -9.17 35.48
N GLU A 94 -8.77 -10.00 34.43
CA GLU A 94 -8.40 -11.41 34.56
C GLU A 94 -6.96 -11.59 35.04
N PHE A 95 -6.07 -10.65 34.73
CA PHE A 95 -4.72 -10.69 35.27
C PHE A 95 -4.74 -10.58 36.81
N SER A 96 -5.59 -9.70 37.36
CA SER A 96 -5.76 -9.53 38.80
C SER A 96 -6.45 -10.75 39.44
N TRP A 97 -7.45 -11.33 38.78
CA TRP A 97 -8.12 -12.57 39.25
C TRP A 97 -7.16 -13.76 39.31
N ARG A 98 -6.30 -13.93 38.29
CA ARG A 98 -5.28 -15.00 38.29
C ARG A 98 -4.27 -14.84 39.43
N MET A 99 -3.86 -13.62 39.77
CA MET A 99 -2.97 -13.39 40.93
C MET A 99 -3.64 -13.71 42.27
N LYS A 100 -4.97 -13.58 42.36
CA LYS A 100 -5.75 -13.95 43.54
C LYS A 100 -6.02 -15.45 43.65
N GLY A 101 -5.78 -16.20 42.57
CA GLY A 101 -6.02 -17.65 42.50
C GLY A 101 -7.46 -18.01 42.11
N ASP A 102 -8.20 -17.09 41.50
CA ASP A 102 -9.58 -17.34 41.06
C ASP A 102 -9.59 -18.39 39.93
N SER A 103 -10.56 -19.32 39.99
CA SER A 103 -10.80 -20.30 38.92
C SER A 103 -11.55 -19.66 37.76
N TYR A 104 -11.25 -20.12 36.55
CA TYR A 104 -11.90 -19.69 35.30
C TYR A 104 -13.22 -20.42 35.05
#